data_AF-A0A3A0ABT7-F1
#
_entry.id   AF-A0A3A0ABT7-F1
#
_cell.length_a   1.000
_cell.length_b   1.000
_cell.length_c   1.000
_cell.angle_alpha   90.00
_cell.angle_beta   90.00
_cell.angle_gamma   90.00
#
_symmetry.space_group_name_H-M   'P 1'
#
loop_
_entity.id
_entity.type
_entity.pdbx_description
1 polymer ?
#
loop_
_entity_poly.entity_id
_entity_poly.type
_entity_poly.pdbx_seq_one_letter_code
_entity_poly.pdbx_strand_id
1 'polypeptide(L)'
;MMTAKITVEELATDLVAILDRVEHKGERITIVRDGQSIADLVPRGCPPGITARELVERVGNLALPGEGFADDLEAIQANQGVADVPEWPC
;
A
#
# COMPACT_ATOMS: atom_id res chain seq x y z
N MET A 1 0.15 7.93 5.95
CA MET A 1 1.51 7.43 6.25
C MET A 1 2.52 8.38 5.63
N MET A 2 3.44 8.92 6.42
CA MET A 2 4.48 9.83 5.92
C MET A 2 5.72 9.01 5.55
N THR A 3 6.13 9.08 4.28
CA THR A 3 7.38 8.48 3.81
C THR A 3 8.54 9.40 4.18
N ALA A 4 9.49 8.93 4.99
CA ALA A 4 10.67 9.70 5.33
C ALA A 4 11.60 9.80 4.11
N LYS A 5 12.23 10.96 3.90
CA LYS A 5 13.19 11.16 2.82
C LYS A 5 14.57 11.36 3.42
N ILE A 6 15.56 10.67 2.88
CA ILE A 6 16.96 10.80 3.27
C ILE A 6 17.84 10.95 2.03
N THR A 7 18.99 11.61 2.16
CA THR A 7 19.98 11.68 1.08
C THR A 7 20.84 10.42 1.04
N VAL A 8 21.63 10.28 -0.03
CA VAL A 8 22.58 9.17 -0.15
C VAL A 8 23.69 9.27 0.90
N GLU A 9 24.08 10.47 1.28
CA GLU A 9 25.11 10.72 2.29
C GLU A 9 24.61 10.33 3.69
N GLU A 10 23.35 10.65 4.01
CA GLU A 10 22.70 10.20 5.25
C GLU A 10 22.57 8.68 5.28
N LEU A 11 22.17 8.06 4.16
CA LEU A 11 22.11 6.60 4.05
C LEU A 11 23.47 5.94 4.25
N ALA A 12 24.54 6.51 3.68
CA ALA A 12 25.88 5.96 3.79
C ALA A 12 26.44 6.09 5.23
N THR A 13 26.05 7.14 5.94
CA THR A 13 26.51 7.40 7.31
C THR A 13 25.81 6.49 8.32
N ASP A 14 24.49 6.32 8.20
CA ASP A 14 23.66 5.65 9.21
C ASP A 14 22.94 4.40 8.69
N LEU A 15 23.54 3.69 7.72
CA LEU A 15 22.91 2.56 7.02
C LEU A 15 22.27 1.55 7.97
N VAL A 16 23.00 1.12 9.00
CA VAL A 16 22.54 0.10 9.95
C VAL A 16 21.28 0.57 10.70
N ALA A 17 21.31 1.79 11.24
CA ALA A 17 20.18 2.34 11.98
C ALA A 17 18.95 2.55 11.07
N ILE A 18 19.17 2.90 9.80
CA ILE A 18 18.11 3.05 8.80
C ILE A 18 17.50 1.69 8.46
N LEU A 19 18.30 0.64 8.27
CA LEU A 19 17.81 -0.71 8.01
C LEU A 19 17.01 -1.25 9.21
N ASP A 20 17.48 -1.04 10.44
CA ASP A 20 16.75 -1.45 11.66
C ASP A 20 15.38 -0.76 11.76
N ARG A 21 15.27 0.50 11.35
CA ARG A 21 13.98 1.22 11.31
C ARG A 21 13.03 0.62 10.27
N VAL A 22 13.54 0.30 9.09
CA VAL A 22 12.74 -0.32 8.02
C VAL A 22 12.28 -1.71 8.44
N GLU A 23 13.15 -2.52 9.05
CA GLU A 23 12.84 -3.90 9.45
C GLU A 23 11.95 -3.97 10.70
N HIS A 24 12.32 -3.27 11.77
CA HIS A 24 11.67 -3.43 13.07
C HIS A 24 10.53 -2.44 13.32
N LYS A 25 10.56 -1.25 12.70
CA LYS A 25 9.50 -0.24 12.87
C LYS A 25 8.55 -0.19 11.67
N GLY A 26 8.80 -0.97 10.63
CA GLY A 26 7.97 -0.98 9.42
C GLY A 26 8.04 0.33 8.63
N GLU A 27 9.10 1.14 8.82
CA GLU A 27 9.19 2.46 8.21
C GLU A 27 9.49 2.36 6.71
N ARG A 28 8.89 3.26 5.93
CA ARG A 28 9.19 3.43 4.49
C ARG A 28 10.05 4.65 4.29
N ILE A 29 11.18 4.47 3.62
CA ILE A 29 12.18 5.53 3.46
C ILE A 29 12.53 5.67 1.98
N THR A 30 12.40 6.88 1.46
CA THR A 30 12.82 7.24 0.10
C THR A 30 14.22 7.82 0.12
N ILE A 31 15.09 7.27 -0.72
CA ILE A 31 16.46 7.74 -0.91
C ILE A 31 16.46 8.78 -2.04
N VAL A 32 17.04 9.94 -1.76
CA VAL A 32 17.09 11.10 -2.65
C VAL A 32 18.53 11.41 -3.02
N ARG A 33 18.80 11.70 -4.30
CA ARG A 33 20.06 12.25 -4.81
C ARG A 33 19.75 13.43 -5.72
N ASP A 34 20.46 14.54 -5.53
CA ASP A 34 20.27 15.77 -6.33
C ASP A 34 18.80 16.25 -6.37
N GLY A 35 18.08 16.07 -5.25
CA GLY A 35 16.66 16.43 -5.13
C GLY A 35 15.68 15.45 -5.82
N GLN A 36 16.19 14.39 -6.46
CA GLN A 36 15.38 13.36 -7.12
C GLN A 36 15.32 12.08 -6.31
N SER A 37 14.13 11.47 -6.21
CA SER A 37 13.97 10.13 -5.64
C SER A 37 14.62 9.10 -6.56
N ILE A 38 15.49 8.26 -5.99
CA ILE A 38 16.22 7.23 -6.76
C ILE A 38 15.89 5.80 -6.31
N ALA A 39 15.42 5.60 -5.09
CA ALA A 39 15.09 4.28 -4.54
C ALA A 39 14.21 4.39 -3.29
N ASP A 40 13.47 3.32 -2.99
CA ASP A 40 12.70 3.18 -1.75
C ASP A 40 13.17 1.96 -0.96
N LEU A 41 13.34 2.13 0.35
CA LEU A 41 13.52 1.05 1.32
C LEU A 41 12.16 0.72 1.94
N VAL A 42 11.77 -0.55 1.84
CA VAL A 42 10.49 -1.05 2.37
C VAL A 42 10.72 -2.28 3.24
N PRO A 43 9.88 -2.51 4.26
CA PRO A 43 9.97 -3.69 5.11
C PRO A 43 9.78 -4.97 4.27
N ARG A 44 10.51 -6.03 4.65
CA ARG A 44 10.33 -7.36 4.03
C ARG A 44 8.91 -7.87 4.32
N GLY A 45 8.28 -8.48 3.31
CA GLY A 45 6.90 -8.98 3.42
C GLY A 45 5.82 -7.97 3.06
N CYS A 46 6.18 -6.71 2.77
CA CYS A 46 5.25 -5.80 2.12
C CYS A 46 5.19 -6.16 0.62
N PRO A 47 4.03 -6.59 0.07
CA PRO A 47 3.93 -6.83 -1.36
C PRO A 47 4.28 -5.52 -2.09
N PRO A 48 5.05 -5.59 -3.20
CA PRO A 48 5.31 -4.40 -4.01
C PRO A 48 3.96 -3.78 -4.37
N GLY A 49 3.79 -2.51 -4.01
CA GLY A 49 2.59 -1.77 -4.38
C GLY A 49 2.46 -1.75 -5.90
N ILE A 50 1.27 -1.98 -6.41
CA ILE A 50 0.99 -1.81 -7.83
C ILE A 50 0.77 -0.32 -8.12
N THR A 51 1.26 0.15 -9.25
CA THR A 51 0.93 1.48 -9.74
C THR A 51 -0.56 1.55 -10.09
N ALA A 52 -1.13 2.77 -10.10
CA ALA A 52 -2.52 2.97 -10.54
C ALA A 52 -2.76 2.43 -11.96
N ARG A 53 -1.75 2.53 -12.84
CA ARG A 53 -1.78 1.93 -14.19
C ARG A 53 -1.89 0.41 -14.14
N GLU A 54 -1.05 -0.25 -13.35
CA GLU A 54 -1.09 -1.71 -13.18
C GLU A 54 -2.38 -2.19 -12.51
N LEU A 55 -2.94 -1.39 -11.60
CA LEU A 55 -4.27 -1.65 -11.05
C LEU A 55 -5.34 -1.63 -12.14
N VAL A 56 -5.35 -0.61 -13.00
CA VAL A 56 -6.30 -0.51 -14.12
C VAL A 56 -6.11 -1.65 -15.11
N GLU A 57 -4.88 -2.06 -15.42
CA GLU A 57 -4.61 -3.22 -16.29
C GLU A 57 -5.12 -4.53 -15.68
N ARG A 58 -5.01 -4.72 -14.36
CA ARG A 58 -5.52 -5.91 -13.68
C ARG A 58 -7.04 -5.91 -13.54
N VAL A 59 -7.64 -4.75 -13.24
CA VAL A 59 -9.08 -4.60 -13.05
C VAL A 59 -9.83 -4.53 -14.37
N GLY A 60 -9.26 -3.93 -15.42
CA GLY A 60 -9.89 -3.83 -16.74
C GLY A 60 -10.08 -5.17 -17.45
N ASN A 61 -9.38 -6.22 -17.00
CA ASN A 61 -9.56 -7.60 -17.47
C ASN A 61 -10.56 -8.40 -16.63
N LEU A 62 -11.09 -7.84 -15.55
CA LEU A 62 -12.19 -8.48 -14.81
C LEU A 62 -13.46 -8.33 -15.64
N ALA A 63 -14.17 -9.44 -15.83
CA ALA A 63 -15.51 -9.40 -16.40
C ALA A 63 -16.35 -8.43 -15.56
N LEU A 64 -16.86 -7.37 -16.20
CA LEU A 64 -17.82 -6.49 -15.55
C LEU A 64 -18.99 -7.36 -15.07
N PRO A 65 -19.49 -7.13 -13.84
CA PRO A 65 -20.66 -7.85 -13.39
C PRO A 65 -21.81 -7.66 -14.40
N GLY A 66 -22.48 -8.75 -14.73
CA GLY A 66 -23.56 -8.74 -15.72
C GLY A 66 -24.75 -7.90 -15.28
N GLU A 67 -25.71 -7.72 -16.19
CA GLU A 67 -27.01 -7.14 -15.86
C GLU A 67 -27.64 -7.92 -14.69
N GLY A 68 -28.07 -7.21 -13.63
CA GLY A 68 -28.66 -7.80 -12.41
C GLY A 68 -27.80 -7.72 -11.14
N PHE A 69 -26.52 -7.33 -11.23
CA PHE A 69 -25.65 -7.22 -10.05
C PHE A 69 -26.14 -6.21 -9.00
N ALA A 70 -26.75 -5.11 -9.45
CA ALA A 70 -27.35 -4.13 -8.53
C ALA A 70 -28.52 -4.74 -7.75
N ASP A 71 -29.39 -5.47 -8.44
CA ASP A 71 -30.56 -6.12 -7.83
C ASP A 71 -30.14 -7.22 -6.84
N ASP A 72 -29.10 -7.99 -7.18
CA ASP A 72 -28.54 -9.02 -6.30
C ASP A 72 -27.92 -8.40 -5.02
N LEU A 73 -27.23 -7.25 -5.14
CA LEU A 73 -26.69 -6.54 -3.99
C LEU A 73 -27.79 -5.99 -3.08
N GLU A 74 -28.85 -5.43 -3.65
CA GLU A 74 -29.99 -4.93 -2.88
C GLU A 74 -30.69 -6.07 -2.12
N ALA A 75 -30.87 -7.23 -2.77
CA ALA A 75 -31.46 -8.42 -2.14
C ALA A 75 -30.58 -8.98 -1.00
N ILE A 76 -29.26 -8.94 -1.14
CA ILE A 76 -28.33 -9.38 -0.08
C ILE A 76 -28.34 -8.38 1.08
N GLN A 77 -28.28 -7.07 0.80
CA GLN A 77 -28.27 -6.03 1.83
C GLN A 77 -29.57 -6.02 2.63
N ALA A 78 -30.72 -6.24 1.98
CA ALA A 78 -32.01 -6.35 2.65
C ALA A 78 -32.10 -7.53 3.64
N ASN A 79 -31.24 -8.55 3.47
CA ASN A 79 -31.20 -9.75 4.30
C ASN A 79 -29.99 -9.80 5.27
N GLN A 80 -29.03 -8.87 5.15
CA GLN A 80 -27.92 -8.77 6.10
C GLN A 80 -28.33 -7.91 7.30
N GLY A 81 -28.27 -8.51 8.50
CA GLY A 81 -28.32 -7.75 9.74
C GLY A 81 -27.15 -6.77 9.84
N VAL A 82 -27.25 -5.78 10.74
CA VAL A 82 -26.20 -4.78 10.97
C VAL A 82 -24.86 -5.49 11.22
N ALA A 83 -23.88 -5.24 10.35
CA ALA A 83 -22.54 -5.79 10.51
C ALA A 83 -21.84 -5.11 11.68
N ASP A 84 -21.35 -5.91 12.63
CA ASP A 84 -20.40 -5.42 13.64
C ASP A 84 -19.11 -5.00 12.92
N VAL A 85 -18.75 -3.73 13.03
CA VAL A 85 -17.51 -3.20 12.47
C VAL A 85 -16.37 -3.56 13.43
N PRO A 86 -15.43 -4.45 13.04
CA PRO A 86 -14.28 -4.73 13.89
C PRO A 86 -13.39 -3.47 13.97
N GLU A 87 -12.89 -3.15 15.17
CA GLU A 87 -11.88 -2.12 15.34
C GLU A 87 -10.61 -2.53 14.57
N TRP A 88 -10.21 -1.70 13.60
CA TRP A 88 -9.02 -1.95 12.80
C TRP A 88 -7.76 -1.69 13.65
N PRO A 89 -6.80 -2.63 13.75
CA PRO A 89 -5.57 -2.39 14.49
C PRO A 89 -4.73 -1.33 13.75
N CYS A 90 -4.46 -0.23 14.45
CA CYS A 90 -3.49 0.78 14.06
C CYS A 90 -2.04 0.34 14.33
#